data_AF-A0A9W8ARL0-F1
#
_entry.id   AF-A0A9W8ARL0-F1
#
_cell.length_a   1.000
_cell.length_b   1.000
_cell.length_c   1.000
_cell.angle_alpha   90.00
_cell.angle_beta   90.00
_cell.angle_gamma   90.00
#
_symmetry.space_group_name_H-M   'P 1'
#
loop_
_entity.id
_entity.type
_entity.pdbx_description
1 polymer ?
#
loop_
_entity_poly.entity_id
_entity_poly.type
_entity_poly.pdbx_seq_one_letter_code
_entity_poly.pdbx_strand_id
1 'polypeptide(L)'
;MSLVNYYLFRHMNTKQVVGSLTPELTHRTFKQITDITTRPSRIRLDLWRPLVVSTNNTPEFRQRTHLMFIQPIERTLSEELLRMQRKARKVLLMDSLEHKVEHLCRIYMYLEAKYGKESMPQIKLFWDQEGLKDSVVAKGIQWPSFVSHDKLSLDRGRFILNPECQPADLAQASNEYNPTTPASGSGISI
;
A
#
# COMPACT_ATOMS: atom_id res chain seq x y z
N MET A 1 21.64 6.69 -4.29
CA MET A 1 20.50 6.19 -5.10
C MET A 1 19.23 6.80 -4.55
N SER A 2 18.30 7.25 -5.40
CA SER A 2 17.02 7.80 -4.94
C SER A 2 16.12 6.66 -4.46
N LEU A 3 15.71 6.71 -3.19
CA LEU A 3 14.78 5.75 -2.61
C LEU A 3 13.35 6.14 -2.99
N VAL A 4 12.52 5.12 -3.21
CA VAL A 4 11.15 5.31 -3.68
C VAL A 4 10.15 4.50 -2.86
N ASN A 5 8.92 4.99 -2.83
CA ASN A 5 7.83 4.36 -2.08
C ASN A 5 6.94 3.51 -2.99
N TYR A 6 6.36 2.47 -2.40
CA TYR A 6 5.34 1.61 -3.00
C TYR A 6 4.10 1.58 -2.10
N TYR A 7 2.93 1.74 -2.69
CA TYR A 7 1.69 1.97 -1.95
C TYR A 7 0.69 0.85 -2.22
N LEU A 8 0.14 0.27 -1.15
CA LEU A 8 -1.01 -0.61 -1.22
C LEU A 8 -2.23 0.13 -0.67
N PHE A 9 -3.34 0.05 -1.41
CA PHE A 9 -4.61 0.62 -0.99
C PHE A 9 -5.65 -0.48 -0.84
N ARG A 10 -6.51 -0.35 0.17
CA ARG A 10 -7.66 -1.22 0.35
C ARG A 10 -8.97 -0.48 0.10
N HIS A 11 -9.92 -1.18 -0.48
CA HIS A 11 -11.30 -0.75 -0.52
C HIS A 11 -11.98 -1.05 0.82
N MET A 12 -12.64 -0.07 1.43
CA MET A 12 -13.19 -0.19 2.79
C MET A 12 -14.33 -1.21 2.91
N ASN A 13 -15.19 -1.33 1.89
CA ASN A 13 -16.32 -2.26 1.94
C ASN A 13 -16.00 -3.65 1.40
N THR A 14 -15.36 -3.72 0.22
CA THR A 14 -15.09 -5.00 -0.47
C THR A 14 -13.78 -5.65 -0.04
N LYS A 15 -12.92 -4.93 0.69
CA LYS A 15 -11.57 -5.36 1.09
C LYS A 15 -10.67 -5.79 -0.07
N GLN A 16 -10.99 -5.32 -1.28
CA GLN A 16 -10.10 -5.46 -2.43
C GLN A 16 -8.84 -4.63 -2.19
N VAL A 17 -7.67 -5.21 -2.47
CA VAL A 17 -6.37 -4.54 -2.35
C VAL A 17 -5.75 -4.30 -3.73
N VAL A 18 -5.21 -3.10 -3.93
CA VAL A 18 -4.56 -2.65 -5.15
C VAL A 18 -3.19 -2.05 -4.85
N GLY A 19 -2.19 -2.37 -5.68
CA GLY A 19 -0.85 -1.80 -5.58
C GLY A 19 -0.63 -0.65 -6.56
N SER A 20 0.12 0.36 -6.13
CA SER A 20 0.41 1.59 -6.87
C SER A 20 1.87 2.03 -6.70
N LEU A 21 2.45 2.57 -7.78
CA LEU A 21 3.77 3.21 -7.77
C LEU A 21 3.71 4.68 -7.31
N THR A 22 2.50 5.24 -7.25
CA THR A 22 2.21 6.63 -6.86
C THR A 22 1.32 6.65 -5.62
N PRO A 23 1.38 7.71 -4.80
CA PRO A 23 0.48 7.90 -3.66
C PRO A 23 -0.98 8.14 -4.11
N GLU A 24 -1.20 8.42 -5.39
CA GLU A 24 -2.52 8.65 -5.97
C GLU A 24 -3.04 7.41 -6.71
N LEU A 25 -4.35 7.17 -6.59
CA LEU A 25 -5.05 6.10 -7.31
C LEU A 25 -5.55 6.61 -8.66
N THR A 26 -5.20 5.88 -9.73
CA THR A 26 -5.62 6.21 -11.10
C THR A 26 -6.50 5.09 -11.67
N HIS A 27 -7.17 5.35 -12.79
CA HIS A 27 -7.95 4.31 -13.49
C HIS A 27 -7.10 3.10 -13.89
N ARG A 28 -5.80 3.32 -14.17
CA ARG A 28 -4.86 2.25 -14.49
C ARG A 28 -4.65 1.31 -13.29
N THR A 29 -4.62 1.85 -12.08
CA THR A 29 -4.47 1.06 -10.85
C THR A 29 -5.55 -0.01 -10.72
N PHE A 30 -6.79 0.28 -11.09
CA PHE A 30 -7.90 -0.68 -10.97
C PHE A 30 -7.91 -1.77 -12.04
N LYS A 31 -7.05 -1.71 -13.06
CA LYS A 31 -6.93 -2.79 -14.06
C LYS A 31 -6.41 -4.10 -13.46
N GLN A 32 -5.78 -4.06 -12.28
CA GLN A 32 -5.37 -5.27 -11.54
C GLN A 32 -6.55 -6.07 -10.95
N ILE A 33 -7.75 -5.49 -10.90
CA ILE A 33 -8.98 -6.22 -10.60
C ILE A 33 -9.47 -6.85 -11.91
N THR A 34 -9.21 -8.15 -12.08
CA THR A 34 -9.44 -8.89 -13.33
C THR A 34 -10.92 -9.04 -13.66
N ASP A 35 -11.77 -9.36 -12.67
CA ASP A 35 -13.21 -9.43 -12.87
C ASP A 35 -13.79 -8.01 -13.05
N ILE A 36 -14.10 -7.68 -14.31
CA ILE A 36 -14.68 -6.41 -14.73
C ILE A 36 -15.98 -6.10 -13.95
N THR A 37 -16.75 -7.12 -13.57
CA THR A 37 -18.01 -6.94 -12.84
C THR A 37 -17.84 -6.61 -11.35
N THR A 38 -16.61 -6.72 -10.83
CA THR A 38 -16.23 -6.30 -9.47
C THR A 38 -15.33 -5.08 -9.47
N ARG A 39 -14.89 -4.64 -10.65
CA ARG A 39 -14.08 -3.43 -10.80
C ARG A 39 -14.98 -2.20 -10.60
N PRO A 40 -14.56 -1.21 -9.79
CA PRO A 40 -15.28 0.05 -9.70
C PRO A 40 -15.41 0.72 -11.07
N SER A 41 -16.63 1.09 -11.46
CA SER A 41 -16.90 1.82 -12.71
C SER A 41 -16.42 3.28 -12.65
N ARG A 42 -16.39 3.85 -11.45
CA ARG A 42 -15.85 5.19 -11.14
C ARG A 42 -14.94 5.10 -9.92
N ILE A 43 -13.92 5.94 -9.88
CA ILE A 43 -13.01 6.02 -8.74
C ILE A 43 -13.67 6.84 -7.64
N ARG A 44 -14.10 6.16 -6.58
CA ARG A 44 -14.58 6.78 -5.35
C ARG A 44 -13.46 6.79 -4.32
N LEU A 45 -12.62 7.82 -4.36
CA LEU A 45 -11.41 7.92 -3.50
C LEU A 45 -11.74 7.85 -2.00
N ASP A 46 -12.95 8.25 -1.59
CA ASP A 46 -13.46 8.12 -0.23
C ASP A 46 -13.54 6.67 0.27
N LEU A 47 -13.70 5.70 -0.64
CA LEU A 47 -13.80 4.28 -0.31
C LEU A 47 -12.45 3.56 -0.30
N TRP A 48 -11.37 4.24 -0.67
CA TRP A 48 -10.03 3.68 -0.72
C TRP A 48 -9.15 4.33 0.33
N ARG A 49 -8.40 3.50 1.06
CA ARG A 49 -7.47 3.97 2.10
C ARG A 49 -6.12 3.31 1.94
N PRO A 50 -5.01 4.00 2.26
CA PRO A 50 -3.71 3.38 2.38
C PRO A 50 -3.79 2.20 3.37
N LEU A 51 -3.24 1.06 2.97
CA LEU A 51 -3.17 -0.15 3.78
C LEU A 51 -1.73 -0.39 4.25
N VAL A 52 -0.81 -0.40 3.28
CA VAL A 52 0.63 -0.54 3.51
C VAL A 52 1.37 0.48 2.67
N VAL A 53 2.37 1.12 3.24
CA VAL A 53 3.38 1.85 2.48
C VAL A 53 4.73 1.18 2.70
N SER A 54 5.37 0.78 1.61
CA SER A 54 6.74 0.27 1.62
C SER A 54 7.68 1.41 1.25
N THR A 55 8.65 1.70 2.12
CA THR A 55 9.68 2.73 1.90
C THR A 55 11.05 2.08 1.75
N ASN A 56 12.06 2.90 1.43
CA ASN A 56 13.44 2.48 1.17
C ASN A 56 13.61 1.49 0.00
N ASN A 57 12.66 1.45 -0.93
CA ASN A 57 12.82 0.63 -2.12
C ASN A 57 13.84 1.27 -3.06
N THR A 58 14.70 0.46 -3.66
CA THR A 58 15.35 0.87 -4.90
C THR A 58 14.31 0.92 -6.04
N PRO A 59 14.49 1.76 -7.07
CA PRO A 59 13.57 1.82 -8.21
C PRO A 59 13.33 0.45 -8.86
N GLU A 60 14.38 -0.37 -8.98
CA GLU A 60 14.33 -1.70 -9.58
C GLU A 60 13.53 -2.67 -8.71
N PHE A 61 13.79 -2.67 -7.40
CA PHE A 61 13.07 -3.53 -6.46
C PHE A 61 11.57 -3.18 -6.42
N ARG A 62 11.25 -1.88 -6.39
CA ARG A 62 9.87 -1.39 -6.47
C ARG A 62 9.20 -1.86 -7.76
N GLN A 63 9.86 -1.72 -8.90
CA GLN A 63 9.28 -2.08 -10.19
C GLN A 63 9.02 -3.59 -10.28
N ARG A 64 9.97 -4.43 -9.86
CA ARG A 64 9.82 -5.90 -9.83
C ARG A 64 8.67 -6.30 -8.90
N THR A 65 8.62 -5.71 -7.71
CA THR A 65 7.52 -5.92 -6.75
C THR A 65 6.17 -5.59 -7.39
N HIS A 66 6.05 -4.43 -8.03
CA HIS A 66 4.81 -4.02 -8.67
C HIS A 66 4.38 -4.98 -9.78
N LEU A 67 5.29 -5.38 -10.67
CA LEU A 67 4.99 -6.29 -11.79
C LEU A 67 4.50 -7.67 -11.31
N MET A 68 5.03 -8.17 -10.20
CA MET A 68 4.58 -9.43 -9.59
C MET A 68 3.28 -9.27 -8.79
N PHE A 69 3.11 -8.13 -8.11
CA PHE A 69 1.96 -7.89 -7.23
C PHE A 69 0.65 -7.73 -8.01
N ILE A 70 0.70 -7.11 -9.19
CA ILE A 70 -0.50 -6.90 -10.03
C ILE A 70 -1.00 -8.19 -10.70
N GLN A 71 -0.22 -9.27 -10.67
CA GLN A 71 -0.66 -10.55 -11.22
C GLN A 71 -1.87 -11.08 -10.44
N PRO A 72 -2.82 -11.73 -11.14
CA PRO A 72 -3.94 -12.37 -10.48
C PRO A 72 -3.44 -13.48 -9.55
N ILE A 73 -4.03 -13.55 -8.36
CA ILE A 73 -3.78 -14.65 -7.42
C ILE A 73 -4.82 -15.71 -7.76
N GLU A 74 -4.37 -16.86 -8.24
CA GLU A 74 -5.25 -18.01 -8.40
C GLU A 74 -5.73 -18.49 -7.04
N ARG A 75 -7.05 -18.63 -6.90
CA ARG A 75 -7.68 -19.06 -5.65
C ARG A 75 -8.31 -20.42 -5.86
N THR A 76 -7.86 -21.40 -5.09
CA THR A 76 -8.60 -22.64 -4.94
C THR A 76 -9.87 -22.32 -4.14
N LEU A 77 -11.03 -22.51 -4.76
CA LEU A 77 -12.31 -22.33 -4.10
C LEU A 77 -12.53 -23.50 -3.15
N SER A 78 -12.85 -23.22 -1.88
CA SER A 78 -13.27 -24.25 -0.94
C SER A 78 -14.59 -24.89 -1.39
N GLU A 79 -14.83 -26.15 -1.00
CA GLU A 79 -16.10 -26.83 -1.29
C GLU A 79 -17.30 -26.05 -0.77
N GLU A 80 -17.16 -25.41 0.39
CA GLU A 80 -18.19 -24.55 0.97
C GLU A 80 -18.55 -23.41 0.03
N LEU A 81 -17.55 -22.67 -0.48
CA LEU A 81 -17.77 -21.59 -1.44
C LEU A 81 -18.40 -22.12 -2.73
N LEU A 82 -18.01 -23.30 -3.21
CA LEU A 82 -18.60 -23.88 -4.42
C LEU A 82 -20.10 -24.16 -4.26
N ARG A 83 -20.54 -24.57 -3.06
CA ARG A 83 -21.96 -24.83 -2.74
C ARG A 83 -22.79 -23.55 -2.54
N MET A 84 -22.16 -22.41 -2.30
CA MET A 84 -22.88 -21.13 -2.10
C MET A 84 -23.51 -20.58 -3.38
N GLN A 85 -24.62 -19.86 -3.22
CA GLN A 85 -25.22 -19.08 -4.30
C GLN A 85 -24.23 -18.05 -4.86
N ARG A 86 -24.25 -17.89 -6.19
CA ARG A 86 -23.29 -17.05 -6.93
C ARG A 86 -23.18 -15.62 -6.38
N LYS A 87 -24.29 -14.99 -5.99
CA LYS A 87 -24.31 -13.61 -5.47
C LYS A 87 -23.60 -13.49 -4.12
N ALA A 88 -23.88 -14.39 -3.19
CA ALA A 88 -23.23 -14.41 -1.87
C ALA A 88 -21.74 -14.75 -1.99
N ARG A 89 -21.41 -15.75 -2.81
CA ARG A 89 -20.02 -16.12 -3.11
C ARG A 89 -19.23 -14.94 -3.68
N LYS A 90 -19.80 -14.18 -4.60
CA LYS A 90 -19.13 -13.01 -5.21
C LYS A 90 -18.66 -12.01 -4.15
N VAL A 91 -19.44 -11.78 -3.10
CA VAL A 91 -19.06 -10.86 -2.01
C VAL A 91 -17.83 -11.35 -1.27
N LEU A 92 -17.78 -12.64 -0.93
CA LEU A 92 -16.63 -13.25 -0.27
C LEU A 92 -15.39 -13.26 -1.15
N LEU A 93 -15.55 -13.51 -2.45
CA LEU A 93 -14.43 -13.52 -3.40
C LEU A 93 -13.84 -12.14 -3.66
N MET A 94 -14.55 -11.05 -3.35
CA MET A 94 -13.98 -9.71 -3.42
C MET A 94 -12.96 -9.44 -2.31
N ASP A 95 -13.12 -10.07 -1.14
CA ASP A 95 -12.14 -9.93 -0.06
C ASP A 95 -10.81 -10.51 -0.54
N SER A 96 -9.81 -9.64 -0.65
CA SER A 96 -8.47 -10.01 -1.10
C SER A 96 -7.37 -9.60 -0.14
N LEU A 97 -7.77 -9.11 1.04
CA LEU A 97 -6.88 -8.46 1.99
C LEU A 97 -5.72 -9.36 2.40
N GLU A 98 -6.02 -10.46 3.09
CA GLU A 98 -4.99 -11.37 3.59
C GLU A 98 -4.20 -12.03 2.47
N HIS A 99 -4.86 -12.38 1.36
CA HIS A 99 -4.17 -13.00 0.22
C HIS A 99 -3.17 -12.05 -0.44
N LYS A 100 -3.49 -10.76 -0.55
CA LYS A 100 -2.57 -9.77 -1.12
C LYS A 100 -1.42 -9.44 -0.17
N VAL A 101 -1.66 -9.46 1.15
CA VAL A 101 -0.60 -9.35 2.15
C VAL A 101 0.35 -10.55 2.10
N GLU A 102 -0.19 -11.76 2.04
CA GLU A 102 0.58 -13.00 1.86
C GLU A 102 1.39 -12.97 0.54
N HIS A 103 0.75 -12.55 -0.55
CA HIS A 103 1.39 -12.42 -1.86
C HIS A 103 2.57 -11.45 -1.82
N LEU A 104 2.44 -10.32 -1.13
CA LEU A 104 3.56 -9.39 -0.94
C LEU A 104 4.74 -10.05 -0.23
N CYS A 105 4.48 -10.78 0.86
CA CYS A 105 5.52 -11.50 1.57
C CYS A 105 6.22 -12.54 0.68
N ARG A 106 5.45 -13.32 -0.08
CA ARG A 106 5.99 -14.31 -1.03
C ARG A 106 6.83 -13.67 -2.14
N ILE A 107 6.43 -12.49 -2.64
CA ILE A 107 7.23 -11.72 -3.61
C ILE A 107 8.59 -11.37 -3.00
N TYR A 108 8.61 -10.85 -1.77
CA TYR A 108 9.85 -10.46 -1.10
C TYR A 108 10.77 -11.66 -0.86
N MET A 109 10.23 -12.80 -0.41
CA MET A 109 10.98 -14.04 -0.28
C MET A 109 11.54 -14.52 -1.63
N TYR A 110 10.74 -14.46 -2.69
CA TYR A 110 11.19 -14.84 -4.04
C TYR A 110 12.32 -13.94 -4.54
N LEU A 111 12.22 -12.62 -4.33
CA LEU A 111 13.25 -11.67 -4.74
C LEU A 111 14.56 -11.91 -3.98
N GLU A 112 14.50 -12.18 -2.68
CA GLU A 112 15.67 -12.56 -1.88
C GLU A 112 16.31 -13.85 -2.38
N ALA A 113 15.51 -14.90 -2.59
CA ALA A 113 16.01 -16.18 -3.10
C ALA A 113 16.65 -16.05 -4.49
N LYS A 114 16.11 -15.17 -5.34
CA LYS A 114 16.58 -14.98 -6.72
C LYS A 114 17.84 -14.12 -6.83
N TYR A 115 17.96 -13.07 -6.04
CA TYR A 115 19.03 -12.07 -6.17
C TYR A 115 20.05 -12.11 -5.02
N GLY A 116 19.81 -12.94 -4.01
CA GLY A 116 20.63 -13.02 -2.81
C GLY A 116 20.28 -11.95 -1.77
N LYS A 117 20.50 -12.29 -0.51
CA LYS A 117 20.23 -11.43 0.65
C LYS A 117 20.98 -10.10 0.61
N GLU A 118 22.22 -10.10 0.14
CA GLU A 118 23.08 -8.90 0.06
C GLU A 118 22.56 -7.86 -0.95
N SER A 119 21.78 -8.30 -1.93
CA SER A 119 21.17 -7.43 -2.95
C SER A 119 19.86 -6.80 -2.49
N MET A 120 19.36 -7.15 -1.29
CA MET A 120 18.06 -6.70 -0.81
C MET A 120 18.16 -5.33 -0.11
N PRO A 121 17.31 -4.36 -0.46
CA PRO A 121 17.22 -3.10 0.28
C PRO A 121 16.66 -3.33 1.69
N GLN A 122 16.97 -2.43 2.62
CA GLN A 122 16.37 -2.42 3.97
C GLN A 122 14.97 -1.81 3.90
N ILE A 123 13.98 -2.65 3.59
CA ILE A 123 12.59 -2.24 3.40
C ILE A 123 11.91 -1.99 4.74
N LYS A 124 11.10 -0.94 4.78
CA LYS A 124 10.25 -0.62 5.93
C LYS A 124 8.79 -0.58 5.50
N LEU A 125 7.96 -1.41 6.12
CA LEU A 125 6.52 -1.53 5.84
C LEU A 125 5.72 -0.82 6.92
N PHE A 126 5.01 0.24 6.54
CA PHE A 126 4.11 0.98 7.42
C PHE A 126 2.68 0.46 7.27
N TRP A 127 2.07 -0.04 8.34
CA TRP A 127 0.77 -0.71 8.34
C TRP A 127 -0.35 0.15 8.93
N ASP A 128 -1.47 0.30 8.23
CA ASP A 128 -2.72 0.84 8.81
C ASP A 128 -3.28 -0.12 9.88
N GLN A 129 -3.17 -1.42 9.64
CA GLN A 129 -3.62 -2.48 10.55
C GLN A 129 -2.45 -3.43 10.85
N GLU A 130 -1.84 -3.26 12.02
CA GLU A 130 -0.65 -4.02 12.41
C GLU A 130 -0.88 -5.54 12.44
N GLY A 131 -2.05 -6.00 12.88
CA GLY A 131 -2.36 -7.43 12.96
C GLY A 131 -2.33 -8.17 11.62
N LEU A 132 -2.33 -7.46 10.48
CA LEU A 132 -2.18 -8.09 9.15
C LEU A 132 -0.75 -8.62 8.91
N LYS A 133 0.27 -8.08 9.58
CA LYS A 133 1.62 -8.64 9.45
C LYS A 133 1.69 -10.05 10.06
N ASP A 134 0.92 -10.27 11.12
CA ASP A 134 0.88 -11.52 11.89
C ASP A 134 0.02 -12.59 11.19
N SER A 135 -0.94 -12.21 10.33
CA SER A 135 -1.76 -13.16 9.56
C SER A 135 -0.93 -14.02 8.60
N VAL A 136 0.23 -13.51 8.17
CA VAL A 136 1.18 -14.25 7.34
C VAL A 136 1.92 -15.30 8.17
N VAL A 137 2.35 -14.92 9.38
CA VAL A 137 3.04 -15.80 10.33
C VAL A 137 2.15 -16.94 10.79
N ALA A 138 0.87 -16.68 11.03
CA ALA A 138 -0.12 -17.71 11.37
C ALA A 138 -0.26 -18.82 10.30
N LYS A 139 0.14 -18.53 9.05
CA LYS A 139 0.14 -19.49 7.93
C LYS A 139 1.49 -20.18 7.73
N GLY A 140 2.43 -20.01 8.66
CA GLY A 140 3.78 -20.58 8.58
C GLY A 140 4.70 -19.86 7.59
N ILE A 141 4.34 -18.65 7.15
CA ILE A 141 5.15 -17.82 6.25
C ILE A 141 5.83 -16.73 7.07
N GLN A 142 7.13 -16.55 6.89
CA GLN A 142 7.90 -15.55 7.61
C GLN A 142 8.30 -14.40 6.70
N TRP A 143 8.24 -13.18 7.23
CA TRP A 143 8.79 -12.01 6.55
C TRP A 143 10.31 -12.13 6.44
N PRO A 144 10.90 -11.78 5.29
CA PRO A 144 12.35 -11.77 5.13
C PRO A 144 13.04 -10.83 6.11
N SER A 145 14.28 -11.16 6.50
CA SER A 145 15.04 -10.41 7.52
C SER A 145 15.39 -8.96 7.13
N PHE A 146 15.31 -8.60 5.84
CA PHE A 146 15.53 -7.23 5.36
C PHE A 146 14.28 -6.33 5.50
N VAL A 147 13.16 -6.89 5.98
CA VAL A 147 11.90 -6.20 6.13
C VAL A 147 11.70 -5.81 7.60
N SER A 148 11.48 -4.53 7.84
CA SER A 148 11.04 -3.98 9.12
C SER A 148 9.59 -3.52 9.04
N HIS A 149 8.91 -3.46 10.18
CA HIS A 149 7.49 -3.13 10.26
C HIS A 149 7.27 -1.97 11.22
N ASP A 150 6.44 -1.01 10.82
CA ASP A 150 6.06 0.14 11.63
C ASP A 150 4.59 0.51 11.44
N LYS A 151 4.09 1.39 12.29
CA LYS A 151 2.70 1.87 12.23
C LYS A 151 2.54 2.98 11.19
N LEU A 152 1.56 2.81 10.30
CA LEU A 152 1.12 3.87 9.40
C LEU A 152 0.22 4.84 10.16
N SER A 153 0.64 6.10 10.20
CA SER A 153 -0.13 7.19 10.79
C SER A 153 -0.92 7.89 9.70
N LEU A 154 -2.24 7.94 9.85
CA LEU A 154 -3.15 8.50 8.87
C LEU A 154 -4.03 9.59 9.48
N ASP A 155 -4.07 10.78 8.88
CA ASP A 155 -5.10 11.79 9.18
C ASP A 155 -6.40 11.44 8.46
N ARG A 156 -7.51 11.44 9.22
CA ARG A 156 -8.85 11.03 8.79
C ARG A 156 -8.84 9.68 8.05
N GLY A 157 -7.86 8.82 8.38
CA GLY A 157 -7.54 7.54 7.77
C GLY A 157 -7.28 7.58 6.25
N ARG A 158 -6.91 8.73 5.68
CA ARG A 158 -6.68 8.90 4.24
C ARG A 158 -5.33 9.51 3.92
N PHE A 159 -4.90 10.50 4.70
CA PHE A 159 -3.67 11.24 4.42
C PHE A 159 -2.52 10.68 5.23
N ILE A 160 -1.43 10.31 4.55
CA ILE A 160 -0.27 9.69 5.20
C ILE A 160 0.54 10.77 5.92
N LEU A 161 0.74 10.58 7.23
CA LEU A 161 1.45 11.52 8.10
C LEU A 161 2.92 11.16 8.32
N ASN A 162 3.32 9.91 8.07
CA ASN A 162 4.72 9.50 8.21
C ASN A 162 5.59 10.28 7.18
N PRO A 163 6.58 11.08 7.61
CA PRO A 163 7.40 11.87 6.70
C PRO A 163 8.15 10.99 5.67
N GLU A 164 8.63 9.82 6.11
CA GLU A 164 9.32 8.84 5.26
C GLU A 164 8.44 8.30 4.11
N CYS A 165 7.13 8.32 4.30
CA CYS A 165 6.16 7.82 3.33
C CYS A 165 5.73 8.90 2.33
N GLN A 166 6.06 10.17 2.57
CA GLN A 166 5.70 11.25 1.66
C GLN A 166 6.65 11.27 0.45
N PRO A 167 6.14 11.57 -0.75
CA PRO A 167 6.98 11.87 -1.91
C PRO A 167 7.96 12.99 -1.57
N ALA A 168 9.20 12.91 -2.07
CA ALA A 168 10.24 13.90 -1.84
C ALA A 168 9.77 15.35 -2.16
N ASP A 169 8.92 15.51 -3.17
CA ASP A 169 8.39 16.79 -3.62
C ASP A 169 7.41 17.44 -2.59
N LEU A 170 6.72 16.64 -1.76
CA LEU A 170 5.82 17.13 -0.72
C LEU A 170 6.52 17.40 0.62
N ALA A 171 7.64 16.72 0.87
CA ALA A 171 8.48 16.95 2.05
C ALA A 171 9.22 18.30 2.00
N GLN A 172 9.48 18.84 0.80
CA GLN A 172 10.10 20.16 0.64
C GLN A 172 9.10 21.30 0.87
N ALA A 173 7.86 21.17 0.39
CA ALA A 173 6.82 22.18 0.56
C ALA A 173 6.37 22.38 2.03
N SER A 174 6.52 21.37 2.88
CA SER A 174 6.16 21.46 4.31
C SER A 174 7.24 22.14 5.17
N ASN A 175 8.49 22.22 4.69
CA ASN A 175 9.58 22.93 5.38
C ASN A 175 9.66 24.43 5.03
N GLU A 176 8.93 24.90 4.03
CA GLU A 176 8.95 26.32 3.62
C GLU A 176 7.84 27.18 4.26
N TYR A 177 6.88 26.59 4.98
CA TYR A 177 5.84 27.36 5.67
C TYR A 177 6.25 27.72 7.10
N ASN A 178 7.02 28.79 7.24
CA ASN A 178 7.35 29.43 8.52
C ASN A 178 6.54 30.72 8.66
N PRO A 179 5.38 30.74 9.35
CA PRO A 179 4.61 31.96 9.55
C PRO A 179 5.19 32.72 10.75
N THR A 180 6.32 33.40 10.55
CA THR A 180 6.82 34.37 11.53
C THR A 180 7.39 35.59 10.81
N THR A 181 6.48 36.48 10.41
CA THR A 181 6.82 37.90 10.29
C THR A 181 5.71 38.69 10.99
N PRO A 182 5.96 39.26 12.18
CA PRO A 182 5.03 40.23 12.75
C PRO A 182 5.09 41.50 11.88
N ALA A 183 3.92 42.00 11.51
CA ALA A 183 3.77 43.29 10.85
C ALA A 183 4.21 44.41 11.83
N SER A 184 5.40 44.95 11.59
CA SER A 184 5.89 46.14 12.29
C SER A 184 5.03 47.35 11.89
N GLY A 185 4.34 47.91 12.87
CA GLY A 185 3.61 49.15 12.73
C GLY A 185 4.54 50.35 12.51
N SER A 186 4.21 51.17 11.52
CA SER A 186 4.55 52.58 11.43
C SER A 186 3.23 53.34 11.67
N GLY A 187 3.05 54.13 12.72
CA GLY A 187 3.94 55.19 13.18
C GLY A 187 3.49 56.51 12.57
N ILE A 188 2.26 56.95 12.91
CA ILE A 188 1.78 58.30 12.58
C ILE A 188 2.35 59.25 13.64
N SER A 189 3.08 60.27 13.21
CA SER A 189 3.44 61.43 14.02
C SER A 189 2.96 62.70 13.32
N ILE A 190 2.07 63.39 14.06
CA ILE A 190 1.72 64.82 14.12
C ILE A 190 1.98 65.68 12.87
#